data_AF-A0A550D3Q9-F1
#
_entry.id   AF-A0A550D3Q9-F1
#
_cell.length_a   1.000
_cell.length_b   1.000
_cell.length_c   1.000
_cell.angle_alpha   90.00
_cell.angle_beta   90.00
_cell.angle_gamma   90.00
#
_symmetry.space_group_name_H-M   'P 1'
#
loop_
_entity.id
_entity.type
_entity.pdbx_description
1 polymer ?
#
loop_
_entity_poly.entity_id
_entity_poly.type
_entity_poly.pdbx_seq_one_letter_code
_entity_poly.pdbx_strand_id
1 'polypeptide(L)'
;LVDRNSSLLSNVDKDLSTVVTSYFNQLGVSLYLGEEVVKVNDNSVTLKSGKVISGDAVFLTYGRKTNLEGFEEIPHDKFIYVDEFLRTETPNVYAAGDIIGTYTAHEAIYGGVIAGKNILGYNEEFIAEGVPKVIYTHPQIAYTGVPSGKCVTVNTLSLTKSIIDRDEGGLFKICERDGKVTGAIAFMPEAESVVSLVSALIRLEVSLKDALNLILPHPSYLEVLSESLRVLK
;
A
#
# COMPACT_ATOMS: atom_id res chain seq x y z
N LEU A 1 -6.39 2.65 -19.60
CA LEU A 1 -6.14 3.36 -18.33
C LEU A 1 -5.52 4.71 -18.65
N VAL A 2 -6.01 5.80 -18.03
CA VAL A 2 -5.43 7.15 -18.19
C VAL A 2 -4.93 7.58 -16.81
N ASP A 3 -3.67 7.99 -16.73
CA ASP A 3 -3.06 8.46 -15.48
C ASP A 3 -2.19 9.70 -15.77
N ARG A 4 -2.24 10.68 -14.87
CA ARG A 4 -1.43 11.91 -14.94
C ARG A 4 0.04 11.62 -14.64
N ASN A 5 0.33 10.54 -13.92
CA ASN A 5 1.68 10.11 -13.63
C ASN A 5 2.30 9.40 -14.84
N SER A 6 3.63 9.46 -14.93
CA SER A 6 4.39 8.78 -15.98
C SER A 6 4.47 7.25 -15.81
N SER A 7 3.96 6.70 -14.71
CA SER A 7 3.92 5.28 -14.39
C SER A 7 2.81 4.97 -13.39
N LEU A 8 2.32 3.73 -13.38
CA LEU A 8 1.34 3.27 -12.41
C LEU A 8 1.99 3.18 -11.01
N LEU A 9 1.26 3.56 -9.96
CA LEU A 9 1.74 3.50 -8.56
C LEU A 9 3.04 4.28 -8.31
N SER A 10 3.23 5.41 -9.01
CA SER A 10 4.43 6.27 -8.92
C SER A 10 4.78 6.72 -7.49
N ASN A 11 3.79 6.79 -6.60
CA ASN A 11 3.95 7.26 -5.22
C ASN A 11 4.33 6.15 -4.22
N VAL A 12 4.47 4.90 -4.64
CA VAL A 12 4.76 3.77 -3.74
C VAL A 12 6.24 3.43 -3.73
N ASP A 13 6.76 2.91 -4.84
CA ASP A 13 8.17 2.56 -5.02
C ASP A 13 8.47 2.45 -6.52
N LYS A 14 9.68 2.86 -6.93
CA LYS A 14 10.08 2.92 -8.33
C LYS A 14 10.18 1.53 -8.99
N ASP A 15 10.69 0.54 -8.26
CA ASP A 15 10.85 -0.82 -8.77
C ASP A 15 9.48 -1.47 -8.95
N LEU A 16 8.59 -1.30 -7.95
CA LEU A 16 7.20 -1.73 -8.04
C LEU A 16 6.49 -1.10 -9.24
N SER A 17 6.57 0.23 -9.35
CA SER A 17 5.93 1.00 -10.41
C SER A 17 6.38 0.54 -11.79
N THR A 18 7.67 0.24 -11.96
CA THR A 18 8.24 -0.24 -13.23
C THR A 18 7.68 -1.61 -13.60
N VAL A 19 7.73 -2.58 -12.68
CA VAL A 19 7.28 -3.96 -12.95
C VAL A 19 5.77 -4.00 -13.20
N VAL A 20 4.96 -3.31 -12.37
CA VAL A 20 3.50 -3.26 -12.54
C VAL A 20 3.11 -2.58 -13.85
N THR A 21 3.76 -1.47 -14.22
CA THR A 21 3.48 -0.79 -15.49
C THR A 21 3.82 -1.69 -16.69
N SER A 22 4.95 -2.41 -16.63
CA SER A 22 5.33 -3.36 -17.68
C SER A 22 4.31 -4.50 -17.80
N TYR A 23 3.88 -5.06 -16.67
CA TYR A 23 2.92 -6.15 -16.63
C TYR A 23 1.56 -5.77 -17.25
N PHE A 24 1.01 -4.62 -16.87
CA PHE A 24 -0.28 -4.15 -17.43
C PHE A 24 -0.20 -3.91 -18.95
N ASN A 25 0.93 -3.41 -19.45
CA ASN A 25 1.15 -3.29 -20.89
C ASN A 25 1.19 -4.67 -21.59
N GLN A 26 1.86 -5.67 -20.99
CA GLN A 26 1.93 -7.03 -21.52
C GLN A 26 0.56 -7.73 -21.53
N LEU A 27 -0.30 -7.44 -20.55
CA LEU A 27 -1.70 -7.87 -20.54
C LEU A 27 -2.56 -7.21 -21.64
N GLY A 28 -2.02 -6.27 -22.41
CA GLY A 28 -2.74 -5.57 -23.47
C GLY A 28 -3.57 -4.38 -22.98
N VAL A 29 -3.40 -3.94 -21.73
CA VAL A 29 -4.06 -2.74 -21.23
C VAL A 29 -3.42 -1.52 -21.88
N SER A 30 -4.21 -0.77 -22.65
CA SER A 30 -3.73 0.51 -23.22
C SER A 30 -3.52 1.53 -22.10
N LEU A 31 -2.27 1.88 -21.84
CA LEU A 31 -1.88 2.88 -20.84
C LEU A 31 -1.61 4.24 -21.51
N TYR A 32 -2.35 5.26 -21.06
CA TYR A 32 -2.15 6.66 -21.43
C TYR A 32 -1.59 7.39 -20.21
N LEU A 33 -0.28 7.31 -20.04
CA LEU A 33 0.46 7.85 -18.89
C LEU A 33 0.96 9.27 -19.19
N GLY A 34 1.13 10.08 -18.16
CA GLY A 34 1.48 11.50 -18.31
C GLY A 34 0.36 12.35 -18.92
N GLU A 35 -0.86 11.82 -18.96
CA GLU A 35 -2.01 12.42 -19.62
C GLU A 35 -3.07 12.84 -18.61
N GLU A 36 -3.77 13.92 -18.92
CA GLU A 36 -4.82 14.48 -18.08
C GLU A 36 -6.15 14.43 -18.83
N VAL A 37 -7.19 13.88 -18.19
CA VAL A 37 -8.55 13.98 -18.71
C VAL A 37 -9.07 15.40 -18.47
N VAL A 38 -9.46 16.10 -19.54
CA VAL A 38 -9.99 17.47 -19.49
C VAL A 38 -11.50 17.53 -19.73
N LYS A 39 -12.08 16.50 -20.35
CA LYS A 39 -13.53 16.39 -20.56
C LYS A 39 -13.96 14.93 -20.48
N VAL A 40 -15.08 14.69 -19.82
CA VAL A 40 -15.78 13.40 -19.82
C VAL A 40 -17.14 13.61 -20.48
N ASN A 41 -17.47 12.77 -21.46
CA ASN A 41 -18.82 12.60 -22.00
C ASN A 41 -19.27 11.16 -21.67
N ASP A 42 -20.52 10.81 -21.93
CA ASP A 42 -21.14 9.52 -21.53
C ASP A 42 -20.20 8.31 -21.73
N ASN A 43 -19.65 8.17 -22.94
CA ASN A 43 -18.85 7.02 -23.35
C ASN A 43 -17.46 7.41 -23.89
N SER A 44 -16.99 8.63 -23.61
CA SER A 44 -15.69 9.08 -24.09
C SER A 44 -15.01 10.08 -23.15
N VAL A 45 -13.69 10.11 -23.22
CA VAL A 45 -12.85 11.07 -22.51
C VAL A 45 -11.95 11.82 -23.50
N THR A 46 -11.83 13.13 -23.31
CA THR A 46 -10.88 13.98 -24.03
C THR A 46 -9.68 14.23 -23.12
N LEU A 47 -8.50 13.94 -23.64
CA LEU A 47 -7.22 14.19 -22.97
C LEU A 47 -6.72 15.60 -23.26
N LYS A 48 -5.83 16.10 -22.41
CA LYS A 48 -5.18 17.41 -22.56
C LYS A 48 -4.35 17.51 -23.85
N SER A 49 -3.82 16.39 -24.35
CA SER A 49 -3.19 16.33 -25.67
C SER A 49 -4.16 16.51 -26.85
N GLY A 50 -5.47 16.57 -26.60
CA GLY A 50 -6.51 16.63 -27.62
C GLY A 50 -6.97 15.25 -28.10
N LYS A 51 -6.32 14.16 -27.66
CA LYS A 51 -6.73 12.80 -27.97
C LYS A 51 -8.10 12.49 -27.36
N VAL A 52 -8.97 11.86 -28.12
CA VAL A 52 -10.27 11.35 -27.65
C VAL A 52 -10.20 9.84 -27.57
N ILE A 53 -10.59 9.29 -26.41
CA ILE A 53 -10.72 7.85 -26.18
C ILE A 53 -12.19 7.56 -25.94
N SER A 54 -12.74 6.60 -26.69
CA SER A 54 -14.11 6.15 -26.55
C SER A 54 -14.16 4.69 -26.12
N GLY A 55 -15.21 4.30 -25.41
CA GLY A 55 -15.49 2.92 -25.00
C GLY A 55 -16.95 2.73 -24.63
N ASP A 56 -17.31 1.54 -24.16
CA ASP A 56 -18.69 1.25 -23.75
C ASP A 56 -19.07 1.87 -22.39
N ALA A 57 -18.06 2.14 -21.57
CA ALA A 57 -18.21 2.75 -20.26
C ALA A 57 -16.95 3.54 -19.87
N VAL A 58 -17.14 4.55 -19.01
CA VAL A 58 -16.05 5.32 -18.40
C VAL A 58 -16.11 5.14 -16.88
N PHE A 59 -15.03 4.63 -16.30
CA PHE A 59 -14.87 4.52 -14.84
C PHE A 59 -13.96 5.64 -14.33
N LEU A 60 -14.49 6.48 -13.44
CA LEU A 60 -13.73 7.56 -12.82
C LEU A 60 -13.13 7.09 -11.49
N THR A 61 -11.80 7.03 -11.43
CA THR A 61 -11.05 6.55 -10.25
C THR A 61 -10.08 7.61 -9.73
N TYR A 62 -10.52 8.88 -9.65
CA TYR A 62 -9.67 10.01 -9.25
C TYR A 62 -9.35 10.10 -7.75
N GLY A 63 -9.78 9.11 -6.96
CA GLY A 63 -9.61 9.07 -5.52
C GLY A 63 -10.91 9.30 -4.75
N ARG A 64 -10.76 9.62 -3.47
CA ARG A 64 -11.87 9.81 -2.52
C ARG A 64 -11.90 11.26 -2.05
N LYS A 65 -13.11 11.74 -1.74
CA LYS A 65 -13.32 12.99 -1.01
C LYS A 65 -13.81 12.64 0.39
N THR A 66 -13.21 13.25 1.40
CA THR A 66 -13.63 13.12 2.79
C THR A 66 -15.04 13.69 2.98
N ASN A 67 -15.88 12.98 3.72
CA ASN A 67 -17.20 13.49 4.12
C ASN A 67 -17.07 14.30 5.42
N LEU A 68 -17.31 15.60 5.32
CA LEU A 68 -17.22 16.57 6.42
C LEU A 68 -18.56 17.22 6.73
N GLU A 69 -19.64 16.80 6.05
CA GLU A 69 -21.00 17.29 6.29
C GLU A 69 -21.41 16.93 7.72
N GLY A 70 -21.82 17.94 8.50
CA GLY A 70 -22.20 17.79 9.91
C GLY A 70 -21.06 17.91 10.91
N PHE A 71 -19.84 18.25 10.48
CA PHE A 71 -18.66 18.47 11.34
C PHE A 71 -18.14 19.92 11.28
N GLU A 72 -18.99 20.88 10.91
CA GLU A 72 -18.63 22.29 10.67
C GLU A 72 -18.04 23.00 11.90
N GLU A 73 -18.40 22.55 13.11
CA GLU A 73 -17.90 23.11 14.38
C GLU A 73 -16.51 22.60 14.79
N ILE A 74 -15.99 21.56 14.12
CA ILE A 74 -14.66 21.00 14.38
C ILE A 74 -13.67 21.65 13.41
N PRO A 75 -12.54 22.21 13.85
CA PRO A 75 -11.52 22.73 12.94
C PRO A 75 -11.01 21.68 11.94
N HIS A 76 -11.18 21.95 10.64
CA HIS A 76 -10.77 21.06 9.56
C HIS A 76 -10.52 21.82 8.25
N ASP A 77 -9.82 21.16 7.31
CA ASP A 77 -9.74 21.56 5.90
C ASP A 77 -10.12 20.35 5.02
N LYS A 78 -9.15 19.73 4.33
CA LYS A 78 -9.39 18.47 3.60
C LYS A 78 -9.68 17.30 4.54
N PHE A 79 -9.17 17.36 5.77
CA PHE A 79 -9.29 16.34 6.81
C PHE A 79 -9.52 17.01 8.17
N ILE A 80 -10.09 16.27 9.12
CA ILE A 80 -10.06 16.65 10.53
C ILE A 80 -8.64 16.45 11.05
N TYR A 81 -8.10 17.50 11.68
CA TYR A 81 -6.79 17.43 12.32
C TYR A 81 -6.89 16.71 13.67
N VAL A 82 -5.95 15.80 13.90
CA VAL A 82 -5.83 15.07 15.17
C VAL A 82 -4.39 15.00 15.63
N ASP A 83 -4.19 14.91 16.94
CA ASP A 83 -2.89 14.57 17.54
C ASP A 83 -2.59 13.06 17.41
N GLU A 84 -1.43 12.62 17.92
CA GLU A 84 -1.00 11.22 17.93
C GLU A 84 -1.93 10.30 18.75
N PHE A 85 -2.82 10.86 19.56
CA PHE A 85 -3.83 10.15 20.36
C PHE A 85 -5.22 10.21 19.73
N LEU A 86 -5.33 10.69 18.49
CA LEU A 86 -6.56 10.84 17.72
C LEU A 86 -7.54 11.87 18.29
N ARG A 87 -7.06 12.81 19.10
CA ARG A 87 -7.84 13.92 19.67
C ARG A 87 -7.91 15.06 18.67
N THR A 88 -9.10 15.61 18.47
CA THR A 88 -9.25 16.88 17.73
C THR A 88 -8.93 18.07 18.63
N GLU A 89 -8.85 19.28 18.08
CA GLU A 89 -8.75 20.51 18.87
C GLU A 89 -10.03 20.79 19.70
N THR A 90 -11.16 20.15 19.35
CA THR A 90 -12.40 20.28 20.11
C THR A 90 -12.38 19.34 21.33
N PRO A 91 -12.57 19.85 22.56
CA PRO A 91 -12.53 19.02 23.76
C PRO A 91 -13.49 17.84 23.71
N ASN A 92 -13.01 16.66 24.11
CA ASN A 92 -13.75 15.39 24.14
C ASN A 92 -14.21 14.87 22.76
N VAL A 93 -13.66 15.40 21.67
CA VAL A 93 -13.94 14.94 20.30
C VAL A 93 -12.70 14.29 19.71
N TYR A 94 -12.90 13.09 19.16
CA TYR A 94 -11.86 12.26 18.55
C TYR A 94 -12.29 11.88 17.13
N ALA A 95 -11.31 11.64 16.25
CA ALA A 95 -11.58 11.27 14.87
C ALA A 95 -10.63 10.16 14.39
N ALA A 96 -11.15 9.24 13.58
CA ALA A 96 -10.39 8.12 13.03
C ALA A 96 -10.91 7.72 11.63
N GLY A 97 -10.07 7.06 10.84
CA GLY A 97 -10.40 6.58 9.51
C GLY A 97 -10.25 7.62 8.41
N ASP A 98 -11.04 7.51 7.33
CA ASP A 98 -10.91 8.36 6.14
C ASP A 98 -11.04 9.87 6.43
N ILE A 99 -11.70 10.23 7.54
CA ILE A 99 -11.88 11.63 7.94
C ILE A 99 -10.58 12.33 8.37
N ILE A 100 -9.57 11.56 8.79
CA ILE A 100 -8.24 12.05 9.18
C ILE A 100 -7.19 11.79 8.09
N GLY A 101 -7.60 11.36 6.89
CA GLY A 101 -6.69 11.12 5.77
C GLY A 101 -5.99 9.75 5.76
N THR A 102 -6.49 8.78 6.52
CA THR A 102 -6.16 7.35 6.34
C THR A 102 -7.09 6.74 5.29
N TYR A 103 -6.76 5.59 4.71
CA TYR A 103 -7.48 5.13 3.50
C TYR A 103 -7.71 3.62 3.42
N THR A 104 -7.38 2.88 4.48
CA THR A 104 -7.59 1.44 4.54
C THR A 104 -8.50 1.07 5.71
N ALA A 105 -9.36 0.07 5.50
CA ALA A 105 -10.36 -0.30 6.48
C ALA A 105 -9.73 -0.78 7.81
N HIS A 106 -8.66 -1.56 7.75
CA HIS A 106 -7.97 -2.04 8.95
C HIS A 106 -7.23 -0.92 9.71
N GLU A 107 -6.71 0.09 9.01
CA GLU A 107 -6.15 1.29 9.63
C GLU A 107 -7.24 2.12 10.33
N ALA A 108 -8.41 2.27 9.68
CA ALA A 108 -9.57 2.94 10.28
C ALA A 108 -10.09 2.20 11.52
N ILE A 109 -10.18 0.86 11.47
CA ILE A 109 -10.59 0.02 12.60
C ILE A 109 -9.59 0.18 13.76
N TYR A 110 -8.29 0.09 13.48
CA TYR A 110 -7.25 0.28 14.48
C TYR A 110 -7.33 1.67 15.10
N GLY A 111 -7.44 2.72 14.28
CA GLY A 111 -7.63 4.10 14.77
C GLY A 111 -8.89 4.24 15.62
N GLY A 112 -10.01 3.63 15.23
CA GLY A 112 -11.24 3.64 16.03
C GLY A 112 -11.07 3.00 17.41
N VAL A 113 -10.30 1.90 17.50
CA VAL A 113 -9.96 1.28 18.79
C VAL A 113 -9.12 2.22 19.65
N ILE A 114 -8.08 2.85 19.08
CA ILE A 114 -7.21 3.79 19.80
C ILE A 114 -8.00 5.01 20.27
N ALA A 115 -8.82 5.62 19.41
CA ALA A 115 -9.68 6.74 19.76
C ALA A 115 -10.66 6.36 20.88
N GLY A 116 -11.31 5.20 20.77
CA GLY A 116 -12.23 4.68 21.80
C GLY A 116 -11.55 4.48 23.16
N LYS A 117 -10.32 3.95 23.19
CA LYS A 117 -9.53 3.85 24.41
C LYS A 117 -9.20 5.23 24.96
N ASN A 118 -8.73 6.16 24.14
CA ASN A 118 -8.32 7.47 24.62
C ASN A 118 -9.50 8.30 25.14
N ILE A 119 -10.71 8.13 24.58
CA ILE A 119 -11.96 8.68 25.14
C ILE A 119 -12.21 8.17 26.57
N LEU A 120 -11.87 6.91 26.86
CA LEU A 120 -12.02 6.29 28.18
C LEU A 120 -10.89 6.65 29.16
N GLY A 121 -9.99 7.58 28.79
CA GLY A 121 -8.92 8.06 29.65
C GLY A 121 -7.60 7.28 29.52
N TYR A 122 -7.47 6.42 28.51
CA TYR A 122 -6.18 5.84 28.15
C TYR A 122 -5.31 6.88 27.40
N ASN A 123 -4.02 6.57 27.23
CA ASN A 123 -3.06 7.42 26.52
C ASN A 123 -2.24 6.57 25.53
N GLU A 124 -2.93 5.96 24.57
CA GLU A 124 -2.32 5.13 23.53
C GLU A 124 -2.13 5.91 22.23
N GLU A 125 -0.91 5.91 21.70
CA GLU A 125 -0.60 6.54 20.42
C GLU A 125 -1.11 5.70 19.25
N PHE A 126 -1.55 6.38 18.19
CA PHE A 126 -1.88 5.77 16.91
C PHE A 126 -0.62 5.63 16.05
N ILE A 127 -0.12 4.39 15.93
CA ILE A 127 1.08 4.08 15.13
C ILE A 127 0.67 3.49 13.78
N ALA A 128 0.73 4.32 12.73
CA ALA A 128 0.46 3.91 11.35
C ALA A 128 1.64 3.16 10.71
N GLU A 129 2.84 3.25 11.28
CA GLU A 129 4.00 2.53 10.76
C GLU A 129 3.76 1.01 10.76
N GLY A 130 4.16 0.37 9.67
CA GLY A 130 3.95 -1.06 9.46
C GLY A 130 2.50 -1.46 9.11
N VAL A 131 1.55 -0.53 8.96
CA VAL A 131 0.21 -0.86 8.42
C VAL A 131 0.33 -1.35 6.97
N PRO A 132 -0.10 -2.60 6.66
CA PRO A 132 0.01 -3.14 5.31
C PRO A 132 -1.02 -2.51 4.37
N LYS A 133 -0.69 -2.42 3.09
CA LYS A 133 -1.57 -1.95 2.02
C LYS A 133 -1.56 -2.99 0.91
N VAL A 134 -2.74 -3.33 0.41
CA VAL A 134 -2.92 -4.39 -0.59
C VAL A 134 -3.81 -3.88 -1.72
N ILE A 135 -3.40 -4.15 -2.95
CA ILE A 135 -4.18 -3.94 -4.17
C ILE A 135 -4.39 -5.32 -4.79
N TYR A 136 -5.65 -5.75 -4.81
CA TYR A 136 -6.06 -7.10 -5.22
C TYR A 136 -6.15 -7.24 -6.76
N THR A 137 -5.04 -6.94 -7.43
CA THR A 137 -4.82 -7.33 -8.83
C THR A 137 -4.41 -8.81 -8.91
N HIS A 138 -4.25 -9.33 -10.13
CA HIS A 138 -3.66 -10.62 -10.37
C HIS A 138 -2.38 -10.46 -11.22
N PRO A 139 -1.18 -10.73 -10.69
CA PRO A 139 -0.89 -11.07 -9.29
C PRO A 139 -1.11 -9.89 -8.33
N GLN A 140 -1.10 -10.16 -7.02
CA GLN A 140 -1.38 -9.16 -5.99
C GLN A 140 -0.24 -8.14 -5.89
N ILE A 141 -0.58 -6.92 -5.50
CA ILE A 141 0.39 -5.90 -5.11
C ILE A 141 0.20 -5.65 -3.61
N ALA A 142 1.27 -5.69 -2.83
CA ALA A 142 1.20 -5.35 -1.41
C ALA A 142 2.45 -4.60 -0.96
N TYR A 143 2.32 -3.77 0.07
CA TYR A 143 3.45 -3.04 0.64
C TYR A 143 3.18 -2.63 2.08
N THR A 144 4.26 -2.42 2.86
CA THR A 144 4.20 -1.95 4.24
C THR A 144 5.49 -1.20 4.60
N GLY A 145 5.39 -0.30 5.59
CA GLY A 145 6.50 0.53 6.04
C GLY A 145 7.00 1.51 4.97
N VAL A 146 8.21 2.04 5.19
CA VAL A 146 8.91 2.93 4.25
C VAL A 146 10.26 2.30 3.92
N PRO A 147 10.35 1.53 2.81
CA PRO A 147 11.58 0.84 2.42
C PRO A 147 12.76 1.80 2.35
N SER A 148 13.74 1.61 3.24
CA SER A 148 14.91 2.48 3.33
C SER A 148 16.09 1.79 4.02
N GLY A 149 17.32 2.22 3.73
CA GLY A 149 18.55 1.57 4.23
C GLY A 149 19.09 0.52 3.24
N LYS A 150 19.59 -0.62 3.74
CA LYS A 150 20.06 -1.73 2.91
C LYS A 150 18.85 -2.48 2.37
N CYS A 151 18.73 -2.58 1.05
CA CYS A 151 17.59 -3.23 0.38
C CYS A 151 18.05 -4.45 -0.40
N VAL A 152 17.20 -5.48 -0.43
CA VAL A 152 17.33 -6.65 -1.30
C VAL A 152 16.06 -6.78 -2.12
N THR A 153 16.24 -7.07 -3.41
CA THR A 153 15.17 -7.33 -4.36
C THR A 153 15.34 -8.73 -4.91
N VAL A 154 14.29 -9.54 -4.83
CA VAL A 154 14.24 -10.92 -5.31
C VAL A 154 13.19 -11.03 -6.41
N ASN A 155 13.57 -11.65 -7.52
CA ASN A 155 12.62 -12.10 -8.53
C ASN A 155 11.95 -13.38 -8.03
N THR A 156 10.62 -13.39 -7.93
CA THR A 156 9.88 -14.49 -7.33
C THR A 156 9.76 -15.73 -8.23
N LEU A 157 10.17 -15.64 -9.50
CA LEU A 157 10.13 -16.76 -10.45
C LEU A 157 11.00 -17.95 -9.99
N SER A 158 12.05 -17.69 -9.21
CA SER A 158 12.96 -18.73 -8.71
C SER A 158 12.41 -19.52 -7.52
N LEU A 159 11.28 -19.11 -6.93
CA LEU A 159 10.68 -19.83 -5.82
C LEU A 159 10.10 -21.16 -6.30
N THR A 160 10.30 -22.23 -5.53
CA THR A 160 9.76 -23.56 -5.83
C THR A 160 8.24 -23.51 -6.03
N LYS A 161 7.53 -22.71 -5.22
CA LYS A 161 6.08 -22.54 -5.33
C LYS A 161 5.68 -21.88 -6.66
N SER A 162 6.36 -20.84 -7.10
CA SER A 162 6.12 -20.19 -8.40
C SER A 162 6.29 -21.17 -9.56
N ILE A 163 7.31 -22.03 -9.51
CA ILE A 163 7.56 -23.06 -10.55
C ILE A 163 6.42 -24.08 -10.59
N ILE A 164 5.96 -24.54 -9.43
CA ILE A 164 4.84 -25.50 -9.32
C ILE A 164 3.56 -24.89 -9.88
N ASP A 165 3.27 -23.64 -9.53
CA ASP A 165 2.06 -22.94 -9.95
C ASP A 165 2.13 -22.43 -11.40
N ARG A 166 3.33 -22.52 -12.03
CA ARG A 166 3.62 -21.94 -13.36
C ARG A 166 3.36 -20.44 -13.40
N ASP A 167 3.67 -19.76 -12.30
CA ASP A 167 3.59 -18.32 -12.18
C ASP A 167 4.67 -17.64 -13.06
N GLU A 168 4.35 -16.48 -13.61
CA GLU A 168 5.27 -15.70 -14.46
C GLU A 168 6.30 -14.91 -13.64
N GLY A 169 6.24 -15.03 -12.31
CA GLY A 169 7.11 -14.33 -11.40
C GLY A 169 6.71 -12.87 -11.23
N GLY A 170 7.56 -12.17 -10.51
CA GLY A 170 7.30 -10.82 -10.05
C GLY A 170 8.45 -10.36 -9.18
N LEU A 171 8.15 -9.54 -8.19
CA LEU A 171 9.16 -8.88 -7.39
C LEU A 171 8.76 -8.84 -5.93
N PHE A 172 9.71 -9.18 -5.06
CA PHE A 172 9.65 -8.86 -3.65
C PHE A 172 10.89 -8.04 -3.30
N LYS A 173 10.69 -6.90 -2.64
CA LYS A 173 11.79 -6.07 -2.13
C LYS A 173 11.54 -5.77 -0.66
N ILE A 174 12.60 -5.90 0.13
CA ILE A 174 12.60 -5.66 1.56
C ILE A 174 13.85 -4.86 1.92
N CYS A 175 13.72 -3.91 2.84
CA CYS A 175 14.81 -3.07 3.31
C CYS A 175 14.96 -3.13 4.83
N GLU A 176 16.18 -2.94 5.30
CA GLU A 176 16.51 -2.84 6.72
C GLU A 176 17.39 -1.62 7.01
N ARG A 177 17.29 -1.14 8.25
CA ARG A 177 18.21 -0.18 8.84
C ARG A 177 18.45 -0.58 10.28
N ASP A 178 19.71 -0.53 10.71
CA ASP A 178 20.12 -0.80 12.09
C ASP A 178 19.62 -2.16 12.61
N GLY A 179 19.54 -3.17 11.73
CA GLY A 179 19.11 -4.51 12.09
C GLY A 179 17.61 -4.66 12.33
N LYS A 180 16.78 -3.71 11.87
CA LYS A 180 15.32 -3.81 11.84
C LYS A 180 14.79 -3.59 10.43
N VAL A 181 13.72 -4.29 10.06
CA VAL A 181 13.05 -4.09 8.77
C VAL A 181 12.37 -2.72 8.76
N THR A 182 12.55 -1.94 7.69
CA THR A 182 11.94 -0.61 7.52
C THR A 182 10.73 -0.63 6.60
N GLY A 183 10.67 -1.59 5.69
CA GLY A 183 9.54 -1.76 4.78
C GLY A 183 9.76 -2.85 3.75
N ALA A 184 8.68 -3.22 3.08
CA ALA A 184 8.70 -4.12 1.96
C ALA A 184 7.62 -3.78 0.92
N ILE A 185 7.89 -4.16 -0.32
CA ILE A 185 6.95 -4.12 -1.44
C ILE A 185 6.92 -5.50 -2.11
N ALA A 186 5.79 -5.85 -2.68
CA ALA A 186 5.57 -7.14 -3.31
C ALA A 186 4.63 -6.96 -4.51
N PHE A 187 5.00 -7.56 -5.64
CA PHE A 187 4.13 -7.82 -6.78
C PHE A 187 4.30 -9.28 -7.14
N MET A 188 3.41 -10.13 -6.62
CA MET A 188 3.51 -11.59 -6.68
C MET A 188 2.20 -12.25 -6.20
N PRO A 189 1.99 -13.54 -6.47
CA PRO A 189 0.93 -14.28 -5.80
C PRO A 189 1.08 -14.22 -4.28
N GLU A 190 -0.03 -14.13 -3.56
CA GLU A 190 -0.06 -14.05 -2.08
C GLU A 190 0.80 -12.92 -1.47
N ALA A 191 1.01 -11.82 -2.21
CA ALA A 191 1.73 -10.64 -1.72
C ALA A 191 1.18 -10.14 -0.37
N GLU A 192 -0.15 -10.22 -0.17
CA GLU A 192 -0.82 -9.90 1.10
C GLU A 192 -0.23 -10.70 2.27
N SER A 193 -0.08 -12.02 2.12
CA SER A 193 0.42 -12.90 3.17
C SER A 193 1.86 -12.56 3.54
N VAL A 194 2.73 -12.40 2.53
CA VAL A 194 4.14 -12.07 2.72
C VAL A 194 4.28 -10.70 3.41
N VAL A 195 3.60 -9.68 2.90
CA VAL A 195 3.68 -8.31 3.43
C VAL A 195 3.03 -8.20 4.80
N SER A 196 1.98 -8.96 5.10
CA SER A 196 1.38 -9.00 6.45
C SER A 196 2.36 -9.54 7.49
N LEU A 197 3.17 -10.54 7.13
CA LEU A 197 4.23 -11.02 8.01
C LEU A 197 5.33 -9.98 8.20
N VAL A 198 5.74 -9.28 7.14
CA VAL A 198 6.68 -8.14 7.26
C VAL A 198 6.12 -7.02 8.14
N SER A 199 4.83 -6.71 7.98
CA SER A 199 4.10 -5.75 8.82
C SER A 199 4.21 -6.13 10.30
N ALA A 200 4.04 -7.41 10.63
CA ALA A 200 4.22 -7.90 12.00
C ALA A 200 5.66 -7.70 12.50
N LEU A 201 6.68 -7.94 11.67
CA LEU A 201 8.08 -7.71 12.04
C LEU A 201 8.35 -6.24 12.38
N ILE A 202 7.81 -5.31 11.59
CA ILE A 202 7.94 -3.86 11.81
C ILE A 202 7.22 -3.47 13.10
N ARG A 203 5.95 -3.84 13.24
CA ARG A 203 5.09 -3.42 14.36
C ARG A 203 5.49 -4.01 15.70
N LEU A 204 6.13 -5.19 15.70
CA LEU A 204 6.66 -5.84 16.89
C LEU A 204 8.16 -5.56 17.09
N GLU A 205 8.75 -4.68 16.29
CA GLU A 205 10.14 -4.28 16.35
C GLU A 205 11.14 -5.44 16.34
N VAL A 206 10.83 -6.51 15.60
CA VAL A 206 11.60 -7.74 15.57
C VAL A 206 12.97 -7.49 14.94
N SER A 207 14.03 -7.91 15.63
CA SER A 207 15.39 -7.79 15.10
C SER A 207 15.58 -8.69 13.87
N LEU A 208 16.43 -8.28 12.93
CA LEU A 208 16.77 -9.07 11.75
C LEU A 208 17.33 -10.45 12.15
N LYS A 209 18.08 -10.51 13.25
CA LYS A 209 18.61 -11.76 13.82
C LYS A 209 17.51 -12.70 14.27
N ASP A 210 16.44 -12.18 14.87
CA ASP A 210 15.32 -13.00 15.32
C ASP A 210 14.42 -13.39 14.15
N ALA A 211 14.21 -12.49 13.18
CA ALA A 211 13.47 -12.77 11.96
C ALA A 211 14.09 -13.92 11.13
N LEU A 212 15.42 -14.09 11.17
CA LEU A 212 16.10 -15.21 10.53
C LEU A 212 15.75 -16.59 11.11
N ASN A 213 15.18 -16.65 12.32
CA ASN A 213 14.75 -17.90 12.96
C ASN A 213 13.32 -18.29 12.61
N LEU A 214 12.61 -17.50 11.79
CA LEU A 214 11.28 -17.85 11.30
C LEU A 214 11.34 -19.13 10.46
N ILE A 215 10.49 -20.11 10.82
CA ILE A 215 10.29 -21.33 10.06
C ILE A 215 9.04 -21.14 9.19
N LEU A 216 9.25 -21.00 7.89
CA LEU A 216 8.18 -20.80 6.91
C LEU A 216 7.91 -22.10 6.15
N PRO A 217 6.66 -22.37 5.76
CA PRO A 217 6.30 -23.62 5.09
C PRO A 217 6.97 -23.73 3.71
N HIS A 218 7.30 -24.97 3.31
CA HIS A 218 7.82 -25.30 1.98
C HIS A 218 6.92 -26.33 1.29
N PRO A 219 6.62 -26.19 -0.02
CA PRO A 219 6.88 -25.00 -0.84
C PRO A 219 5.84 -23.91 -0.57
N SER A 220 6.26 -22.64 -0.44
CA SER A 220 5.34 -21.50 -0.32
C SER A 220 5.91 -20.18 -0.85
N TYR A 221 5.04 -19.22 -1.15
CA TYR A 221 5.46 -17.85 -1.49
C TYR A 221 6.10 -17.11 -0.31
N LEU A 222 5.83 -17.55 0.94
CA LEU A 222 6.46 -16.98 2.14
C LEU A 222 7.98 -17.18 2.16
N GLU A 223 8.50 -18.21 1.48
CA GLU A 223 9.93 -18.49 1.41
C GLU A 223 10.74 -17.30 0.86
N VAL A 224 10.14 -16.43 0.04
CA VAL A 224 10.78 -15.21 -0.46
C VAL A 224 11.27 -14.31 0.68
N LEU A 225 10.56 -14.29 1.80
CA LEU A 225 10.98 -13.55 2.99
C LEU A 225 12.24 -14.17 3.58
N SER A 226 12.26 -15.50 3.77
CA SER A 226 13.44 -16.18 4.34
C SER A 226 14.69 -16.02 3.47
N GLU A 227 14.55 -16.13 2.15
CA GLU A 227 15.64 -15.91 1.20
C GLU A 227 16.15 -14.47 1.27
N SER A 228 15.24 -13.49 1.30
CA SER A 228 15.61 -12.09 1.37
C SER A 228 16.31 -11.72 2.69
N LEU A 229 15.82 -12.24 3.82
CA LEU A 229 16.43 -12.00 5.14
C LEU A 229 17.86 -12.56 5.21
N ARG A 230 18.13 -13.71 4.60
CA ARG A 230 19.49 -14.31 4.53
C ARG A 230 20.48 -13.42 3.78
N VAL A 231 20.02 -12.72 2.73
CA VAL A 231 20.84 -11.78 1.94
C VAL A 231 21.00 -10.44 2.66
N LEU A 232 20.02 -10.03 3.47
CA LEU A 232 20.11 -8.80 4.27
C LEU A 232 21.10 -8.90 5.43
N LYS A 233 21.40 -10.11 5.92
CA LYS A 233 22.50 -10.35 6.86
C LYS A 233 23.85 -9.86 6.32
#